data_AF-A0A212D349-F1
#
_entry.id   AF-A0A212D349-F1
#
_cell.length_a   1.000
_cell.length_b   1.000
_cell.length_c   1.000
_cell.angle_alpha   90.00
_cell.angle_beta   90.00
_cell.angle_gamma   90.00
#
_symmetry.space_group_name_H-M   'P 1'
#
loop_
_entity.id
_entity.type
_entity.pdbx_description
1 polymer ?
#
loop_
_entity_poly.entity_id
_entity_poly.type
_entity_poly.pdbx_seq_one_letter_code
_entity_poly.pdbx_strand_id
1 'polypeptide(L)'
;MSTYKRATLDEEDLVDALSEGDVYPNHLQDLLRSPLLLGSEGPGLTSSLFRLPPALQVNFRGPRNGQRCWAARTPVEKRLVVLVALLAVAVVACLGVLGIQYRTRTPSVCLSEACISVTSSILSSMDPTVDPCQDFFTYACGGWIKANPVPDGHSRWGTFSNLWEHNQAIIKHLL
;
A
#
# COMPACT_ATOMS: atom_id res chain seq x y z
N MET A 1 -42.62 -17.98 29.10
CA MET A 1 -42.71 -16.67 28.43
C MET A 1 -41.30 -16.09 28.48
N SER A 2 -40.53 -16.23 27.40
CA SER A 2 -39.10 -15.89 27.39
C SER A 2 -38.94 -14.38 27.23
N THR A 3 -38.47 -13.71 28.28
CA THR A 3 -38.12 -12.29 28.26
C THR A 3 -36.82 -12.09 27.52
N TYR A 4 -36.90 -11.50 26.33
CA TYR A 4 -35.74 -11.05 25.56
C TYR A 4 -35.16 -9.80 26.26
N LYS A 5 -34.01 -9.97 26.93
CA LYS A 5 -33.26 -8.86 27.52
C LYS A 5 -32.56 -8.11 26.38
N ARG A 6 -32.86 -6.81 26.26
CA ARG A 6 -32.26 -5.89 25.29
C ARG A 6 -30.75 -5.82 25.56
N ALA A 7 -29.92 -6.05 24.56
CA ALA A 7 -28.48 -5.81 24.66
C ALA A 7 -28.24 -4.30 24.72
N THR A 8 -27.93 -3.79 25.90
CA THR A 8 -27.28 -2.49 26.05
C THR A 8 -25.78 -2.76 25.89
N LEU A 9 -25.15 -2.15 24.88
CA LEU A 9 -23.70 -2.16 24.74
C LEU A 9 -23.15 -1.29 25.87
N ASP A 10 -22.54 -1.92 26.88
CA ASP A 10 -21.82 -1.21 27.92
C ASP A 10 -20.41 -0.85 27.38
N GLU A 11 -19.81 0.24 27.88
CA GLU A 11 -18.52 0.80 27.41
C GLU A 11 -17.35 -0.20 27.44
N GLU A 12 -17.48 -1.32 28.15
CA GLU A 12 -16.48 -2.39 28.23
C GLU A 12 -16.43 -3.24 26.95
N ASP A 13 -17.56 -3.45 26.25
CA ASP A 13 -17.61 -4.22 24.99
C ASP A 13 -16.93 -3.48 23.82
N LEU A 14 -16.76 -2.16 23.93
CA LEU A 14 -16.06 -1.36 22.91
C LEU A 14 -14.55 -1.62 22.91
N VAL A 15 -14.00 -2.04 24.05
CA VAL A 15 -12.56 -2.32 24.20
C VAL A 15 -12.21 -3.69 23.61
N ASP A 16 -13.10 -4.66 23.76
CA ASP A 16 -12.89 -6.01 23.21
C ASP A 16 -13.06 -6.05 21.67
N ALA A 17 -13.95 -5.24 21.09
CA ALA A 17 -14.06 -5.11 19.63
C ALA A 17 -12.80 -4.47 18.98
N LEU A 18 -12.03 -3.69 19.73
CA LEU A 18 -10.75 -3.14 19.29
C LEU A 18 -9.57 -4.10 19.52
N SER A 19 -9.75 -5.14 20.34
CA SER A 19 -8.72 -6.13 20.64
C SER A 19 -8.63 -7.27 19.61
N GLU A 20 -9.62 -7.44 18.73
CA GLU A 20 -9.57 -8.37 17.58
C GLU A 20 -9.19 -7.66 16.27
N GLY A 21 -8.39 -6.59 16.39
CA GLY A 21 -7.80 -5.83 15.28
C GLY A 21 -6.57 -6.47 14.61
N ASP A 22 -6.25 -7.74 14.90
CA ASP A 22 -5.05 -8.41 14.40
C ASP A 22 -5.35 -9.57 13.45
N VAL A 23 -6.19 -9.34 12.44
CA VAL A 23 -6.23 -10.21 11.24
C VAL A 23 -6.21 -9.36 9.97
N TYR A 24 -5.13 -8.62 9.76
CA TYR A 24 -4.60 -8.36 8.42
C TYR A 24 -3.07 -8.33 8.49
N PRO A 25 -2.37 -9.04 7.59
CA PRO A 25 -0.96 -9.32 7.73
C PRO A 25 -0.13 -8.04 7.63
N ASN A 26 0.88 -7.97 8.49
CA ASN A 26 1.97 -7.01 8.47
C ASN A 26 2.66 -6.99 7.09
N HIS A 27 2.27 -6.08 6.20
CA HIS A 27 3.02 -5.78 4.97
C HIS A 27 4.37 -5.07 5.24
N LEU A 28 4.79 -4.95 6.51
CA LEU A 28 6.13 -4.52 6.89
C LEU A 28 7.21 -5.57 6.59
N GLN A 29 6.86 -6.77 6.12
CA GLN A 29 7.82 -7.82 5.77
C GLN A 29 8.13 -7.92 4.25
N ASP A 30 7.36 -7.29 3.36
CA ASP A 30 7.59 -7.40 1.91
C ASP A 30 8.56 -6.36 1.32
N LEU A 31 8.87 -5.28 2.05
CA LEU A 31 9.90 -4.32 1.62
C LEU A 31 11.34 -4.77 1.92
N LEU A 32 11.53 -5.93 2.55
CA LEU A 32 12.84 -6.55 2.75
C LEU A 32 13.17 -7.64 1.70
N ARG A 33 12.32 -7.86 0.69
CA ARG A 33 12.52 -8.93 -0.29
C ARG A 33 12.50 -8.47 -1.76
N SER A 34 13.23 -7.41 -2.07
CA SER A 34 13.76 -7.16 -3.42
C SER A 34 15.28 -7.29 -3.41
N PRO A 35 15.88 -8.24 -4.17
CA PRO A 35 17.32 -8.46 -4.19
C PRO A 35 17.99 -7.40 -5.06
N LEU A 36 18.60 -6.39 -4.44
CA LEU A 36 19.63 -5.61 -5.13
C LEU A 36 20.95 -6.37 -5.05
N LEU A 37 21.22 -7.08 -6.15
CA LEU A 37 22.50 -7.44 -6.72
C LEU A 37 23.75 -7.00 -5.93
N LEU A 38 24.41 -7.96 -5.29
CA LEU A 38 25.85 -8.09 -5.45
C LEU A 38 26.16 -9.58 -5.62
N GLY A 39 26.64 -9.91 -6.81
CA GLY A 39 26.94 -11.28 -7.20
C GLY A 39 28.08 -11.88 -6.39
N SER A 40 27.90 -13.18 -6.10
CA SER A 40 28.90 -14.23 -6.31
C SER A 40 30.28 -14.01 -5.68
N GLU A 41 30.47 -14.53 -4.48
CA GLU A 41 31.74 -15.15 -4.09
C GLU A 41 31.51 -16.66 -3.87
N GLY A 42 32.15 -17.46 -4.72
CA GLY A 42 32.16 -18.92 -4.71
C GLY A 42 33.32 -19.43 -5.58
N PRO A 43 33.86 -20.63 -5.29
CA PRO A 43 35.26 -20.76 -4.86
C PRO A 43 36.24 -21.09 -5.98
N GLY A 44 37.47 -20.57 -5.84
CA GLY A 44 38.62 -20.94 -6.66
C GLY A 44 39.13 -22.33 -6.30
N LEU A 45 39.08 -23.24 -7.28
CA LEU A 45 39.91 -24.44 -7.33
C LEU A 45 40.83 -24.38 -8.55
N THR A 46 42.09 -24.73 -8.31
CA THR A 46 43.11 -25.20 -9.27
C THR A 46 43.85 -24.15 -10.12
N SER A 47 45.08 -23.91 -9.66
CA SER A 47 46.30 -23.81 -10.45
C SER A 47 46.24 -24.56 -11.79
N SER A 48 46.34 -23.82 -12.90
CA SER A 48 46.95 -24.35 -14.12
C SER A 48 47.56 -23.21 -14.95
N LEU A 49 48.74 -23.50 -15.45
CA LEU A 49 49.65 -22.66 -16.22
C LEU A 49 49.04 -22.29 -17.58
N PHE A 50 49.08 -21.01 -17.96
CA PHE A 50 49.17 -20.64 -19.38
C PHE A 50 50.03 -19.40 -19.56
N ARG A 51 50.88 -19.45 -20.58
CA ARG A 51 52.01 -18.56 -20.83
C ARG A 51 51.75 -17.78 -22.14
N LEU A 52 52.14 -16.50 -22.16
CA LEU A 52 52.25 -15.49 -23.26
C LEU A 52 50.98 -14.75 -23.73
N PRO A 53 51.05 -13.48 -24.28
CA PRO A 53 52.18 -12.57 -24.56
C PRO A 53 52.06 -11.14 -23.92
N PRO A 54 53.06 -10.24 -24.05
CA PRO A 54 53.08 -8.98 -23.29
C PRO A 54 52.14 -7.87 -23.82
N ALA A 55 51.37 -7.35 -22.86
CA ALA A 55 50.83 -6.00 -22.73
C ALA A 55 50.78 -5.08 -23.96
N LEU A 56 49.57 -4.93 -24.52
CA LEU A 56 49.15 -3.67 -25.16
C LEU A 56 48.95 -2.62 -24.04
N GLN A 57 49.94 -1.77 -23.81
CA GLN A 57 49.78 -0.65 -22.86
C GLN A 57 48.89 0.43 -23.48
N VAL A 58 47.60 0.39 -23.13
CA VAL A 58 46.73 1.56 -23.24
C VAL A 58 47.13 2.55 -22.15
N ASN A 59 47.84 3.60 -22.55
CA ASN A 59 48.26 4.68 -21.67
C ASN A 59 47.05 5.51 -21.27
N PHE A 60 46.34 5.09 -20.22
CA PHE A 60 45.36 5.94 -19.57
C PHE A 60 46.13 7.06 -18.86
N ARG A 61 46.11 8.26 -19.47
CA ARG A 61 46.52 9.50 -18.80
C ARG A 61 45.82 9.54 -17.44
N GLY A 62 46.62 9.41 -16.37
CA GLY A 62 46.17 9.52 -14.99
C GLY A 62 45.45 10.85 -14.72
N PRO A 63 44.71 10.95 -13.61
CA PRO A 63 43.85 12.08 -13.30
C PRO A 63 44.70 13.35 -13.32
N ARG A 64 44.44 14.22 -14.30
CA ARG A 64 44.99 15.57 -14.26
C ARG A 64 44.49 16.20 -12.98
N ASN A 65 45.42 16.52 -12.09
CA ASN A 65 45.20 17.26 -10.86
C ASN A 65 44.31 18.48 -11.18
N GLY A 66 43.01 18.39 -10.86
CA GLY A 66 41.96 19.34 -11.25
C GLY A 66 42.12 20.73 -10.64
N GLN A 67 43.13 20.93 -9.79
CA GLN A 67 43.44 22.18 -9.11
C GLN A 67 43.86 23.31 -10.07
N ARG A 68 44.28 23.02 -11.32
CA ARG A 68 44.76 24.06 -12.24
C ARG A 68 43.71 24.69 -13.16
N CYS A 69 42.48 24.16 -13.23
CA CYS A 69 41.41 24.75 -14.05
C CYS A 69 40.65 25.90 -13.36
N TRP A 70 40.78 26.03 -12.03
CA TRP A 70 39.96 26.92 -11.19
C TRP A 70 40.61 28.27 -10.85
N ALA A 71 41.91 28.43 -11.12
CA ALA A 71 42.67 29.62 -10.74
C ALA A 71 42.50 30.82 -11.70
N ALA A 72 42.25 30.58 -12.99
CA ALA A 72 42.21 31.61 -14.04
C ALA A 72 40.80 32.20 -14.32
N ARG A 73 39.78 31.80 -13.55
CA ARG A 73 38.37 32.19 -13.76
C ARG A 73 38.04 33.53 -13.10
N THR A 74 37.23 34.35 -13.77
CA THR A 74 36.84 35.69 -13.30
C THR A 74 36.03 35.62 -11.99
N PRO A 75 36.07 36.66 -11.13
CA PRO A 75 35.36 36.65 -9.85
C PRO A 75 33.84 36.53 -10.00
N VAL A 76 33.28 37.01 -11.12
CA VAL A 76 31.86 36.88 -11.46
C VAL A 76 31.47 35.43 -11.68
N GLU A 77 32.32 34.65 -12.34
CA GLU A 77 32.03 33.24 -12.60
C GLU A 77 32.09 32.40 -11.33
N LYS A 78 33.03 32.70 -10.42
CA LYS A 78 33.09 32.05 -9.11
C LYS A 78 31.82 32.35 -8.29
N ARG A 79 31.33 33.59 -8.31
CA ARG A 79 30.06 33.98 -7.67
C ARG A 79 28.87 33.25 -8.29
N LEU A 80 28.83 33.13 -9.63
CA LEU A 80 27.77 32.41 -10.33
C LEU A 80 27.75 30.92 -9.98
N VAL A 81 28.92 30.26 -9.94
CA VAL A 81 29.03 28.84 -9.56
C VAL A 81 28.58 28.61 -8.12
N VAL A 82 28.95 29.49 -7.18
CA VAL A 82 28.50 29.41 -5.79
C VAL A 82 26.98 29.59 -5.69
N LEU A 83 26.40 30.58 -6.39
CA LEU A 83 24.94 30.79 -6.39
C LEU A 83 24.20 29.59 -6.97
N VAL A 84 24.66 29.04 -8.10
CA VAL A 84 24.06 27.85 -8.72
C VAL A 84 24.16 26.64 -7.78
N ALA A 85 25.30 26.45 -7.11
CA ALA A 85 25.46 25.37 -6.13
C ALA A 85 24.51 25.52 -4.94
N LEU A 86 24.33 26.74 -4.41
CA LEU A 86 23.39 27.02 -3.33
C LEU A 86 21.93 26.75 -3.75
N LEU A 87 21.54 27.19 -4.95
CA LEU A 87 20.21 26.93 -5.51
C LEU A 87 19.98 25.44 -5.72
N ALA A 88 20.98 24.71 -6.24
CA ALA A 88 20.90 23.27 -6.42
C ALA A 88 20.73 22.54 -5.08
N VAL A 89 21.48 22.92 -4.05
CA VAL A 89 21.33 22.36 -2.69
C VAL A 89 19.95 22.67 -2.12
N ALA A 90 19.44 23.88 -2.29
CA ALA A 90 18.10 24.25 -1.82
C ALA A 90 17.00 23.42 -2.51
N VAL A 91 17.11 23.20 -3.82
CA VAL A 91 16.19 22.34 -4.58
C VAL A 91 16.28 20.89 -4.10
N VAL A 92 17.49 20.34 -3.92
CA VAL A 92 17.69 18.98 -3.42
C VAL A 92 17.12 18.81 -2.00
N ALA A 93 17.32 19.79 -1.12
CA ALA A 93 16.74 19.79 0.22
C ALA A 93 15.20 19.82 0.16
N CYS A 94 14.63 20.66 -0.71
CA CYS A 94 13.19 20.74 -0.90
C CYS A 94 12.60 19.43 -1.42
N LEU A 95 13.22 18.82 -2.42
CA LEU A 95 12.82 17.51 -2.96
C LEU A 95 12.99 16.39 -1.92
N GLY A 96 14.04 16.44 -1.10
CA GLY A 96 14.24 15.52 0.01
C GLY A 96 13.13 15.61 1.06
N VAL A 97 12.78 16.83 1.49
CA VAL A 97 11.67 17.07 2.42
C VAL A 97 10.33 16.61 1.83
N LEU A 98 10.05 16.94 0.57
CA LEU A 98 8.83 16.49 -0.11
C LEU A 98 8.76 14.96 -0.26
N GLY A 99 9.88 14.31 -0.57
CA GLY A 99 9.97 12.85 -0.67
C GLY A 99 9.76 12.17 0.69
N ILE A 100 10.29 12.75 1.77
CA ILE A 100 10.03 12.28 3.14
C ILE A 100 8.55 12.42 3.47
N GLN A 101 7.95 13.60 3.22
CA GLN A 101 6.53 13.85 3.48
C GLN A 101 5.61 12.94 2.67
N TYR A 102 5.98 12.62 1.43
CA TYR A 102 5.22 11.68 0.61
C TYR A 102 5.31 10.25 1.15
N ARG A 103 6.48 9.84 1.64
CA ARG A 103 6.72 8.49 2.18
C ARG A 103 6.13 8.30 3.58
N THR A 104 6.06 9.36 4.39
CA THR A 104 5.44 9.32 5.72
C THR A 104 3.92 9.51 5.69
N ARG A 105 3.35 9.93 4.56
CA ARG A 105 1.90 9.84 4.33
C ARG A 105 1.52 8.39 4.07
N THR A 106 1.20 7.68 5.14
CA THR A 106 0.35 6.50 5.02
C THR A 106 -1.00 6.95 4.44
N PRO A 107 -1.51 6.27 3.40
CA PRO A 107 -2.87 6.54 2.95
C PRO A 107 -3.82 6.20 4.11
N SER A 108 -4.70 7.13 4.47
CA SER A 108 -5.68 6.97 5.55
C SER A 108 -6.82 6.01 5.21
N VAL A 109 -6.78 5.39 4.02
CA VAL A 109 -7.82 4.52 3.48
C VAL A 109 -7.19 3.29 2.85
N CYS A 110 -7.87 2.15 2.97
CA CYS A 110 -7.47 0.93 2.29
C CYS A 110 -7.91 0.97 0.83
N LEU A 111 -7.00 0.63 -0.08
CA LEU A 111 -7.22 0.59 -1.53
C LEU A 111 -7.01 -0.82 -2.10
N SER A 112 -7.06 -1.85 -1.25
CA SER A 112 -7.07 -3.23 -1.74
C SER A 112 -8.36 -3.51 -2.52
N GLU A 113 -8.29 -4.43 -3.47
CA GLU A 113 -9.46 -4.86 -4.25
C GLU A 113 -10.61 -5.32 -3.34
N ALA A 114 -10.29 -6.09 -2.30
CA ALA A 114 -11.25 -6.54 -1.30
C ALA A 114 -11.93 -5.36 -0.58
N CYS A 115 -11.18 -4.34 -0.19
CA CYS A 115 -11.74 -3.17 0.48
C CYS A 115 -12.70 -2.39 -0.42
N ILE A 116 -12.32 -2.18 -1.69
CA ILE A 116 -13.16 -1.48 -2.66
C ILE A 116 -14.46 -2.26 -2.91
N SER A 117 -14.36 -3.58 -3.08
CA SER A 117 -15.52 -4.47 -3.29
C SER A 117 -16.50 -4.43 -2.10
N VAL A 118 -16.00 -4.59 -0.87
CA VAL A 118 -16.84 -4.53 0.34
C VAL A 118 -17.46 -3.14 0.52
N THR A 119 -16.68 -2.08 0.35
CA THR A 119 -17.17 -0.70 0.51
C THR A 119 -18.27 -0.37 -0.49
N SER A 120 -18.14 -0.82 -1.75
CA SER A 120 -19.20 -0.64 -2.76
C SER A 120 -20.48 -1.40 -2.41
N SER A 121 -20.36 -2.61 -1.83
CA SER A 121 -21.51 -3.39 -1.37
C SER A 121 -22.22 -2.72 -0.18
N ILE A 122 -21.47 -2.14 0.75
CA ILE A 122 -22.01 -1.37 1.89
C ILE A 122 -22.75 -0.13 1.36
N LEU A 123 -22.10 0.66 0.50
CA LEU A 123 -22.68 1.91 0.00
C LEU A 123 -23.94 1.67 -0.83
N SER A 124 -24.02 0.58 -1.58
CA SER A 124 -25.23 0.22 -2.35
C SER A 124 -26.38 -0.26 -1.47
N SER A 125 -26.09 -0.77 -0.27
CA SER A 125 -27.11 -1.24 0.67
C SER A 125 -27.72 -0.09 1.49
N MET A 126 -26.94 0.97 1.71
CA MET A 126 -27.33 2.13 2.50
C MET A 126 -28.27 3.09 1.75
N ASP A 127 -29.11 3.81 2.52
CA ASP A 127 -29.90 4.95 2.07
C ASP A 127 -29.48 6.23 2.84
N PRO A 128 -28.63 7.08 2.26
CA PRO A 128 -28.12 8.28 2.93
C PRO A 128 -29.17 9.41 3.07
N THR A 129 -30.39 9.22 2.55
CA THR A 129 -31.46 10.22 2.69
C THR A 129 -32.15 10.17 4.04
N VAL A 130 -31.95 9.10 4.80
CA VAL A 130 -32.52 8.90 6.14
C VAL A 130 -31.49 9.29 7.20
N ASP A 131 -31.91 10.00 8.24
CA ASP A 131 -31.04 10.29 9.37
C ASP A 131 -30.77 9.01 10.18
N PRO A 132 -29.50 8.56 10.31
CA PRO A 132 -29.16 7.36 11.07
C PRO A 132 -29.55 7.45 12.56
N CYS A 133 -29.65 8.66 13.12
CA CYS A 133 -30.07 8.86 14.51
C CYS A 133 -31.57 8.63 14.72
N GLN A 134 -32.38 8.69 13.66
CA GLN A 134 -33.82 8.47 13.71
C GLN A 134 -34.18 7.03 13.35
N ASP A 135 -33.62 6.51 12.25
CA ASP A 135 -33.85 5.13 11.79
C ASP A 135 -32.58 4.57 11.14
N PHE A 136 -31.73 3.97 11.97
CA PHE A 136 -30.51 3.33 11.52
C PHE A 136 -30.77 2.13 10.59
N PHE A 137 -31.90 1.44 10.74
CA PHE A 137 -32.20 0.28 9.91
C PHE A 137 -32.48 0.70 8.47
N THR A 138 -33.33 1.72 8.27
CA THR A 138 -33.61 2.23 6.92
C THR A 138 -32.37 2.93 6.35
N TYR A 139 -31.58 3.63 7.16
CA TYR A 139 -30.29 4.18 6.72
C TYR A 139 -29.31 3.10 6.24
N ALA A 140 -29.17 1.99 6.98
CA ALA A 140 -28.19 0.95 6.66
C ALA A 140 -28.64 -0.01 5.56
N CYS A 141 -29.94 -0.32 5.48
CA CYS A 141 -30.49 -1.38 4.63
C CYS A 141 -31.47 -0.86 3.56
N GLY A 142 -31.88 0.40 3.61
CA GLY A 142 -32.95 0.94 2.76
C GLY A 142 -32.65 0.86 1.27
N GLY A 143 -31.38 1.05 0.87
CA GLY A 143 -30.92 0.85 -0.50
C GLY A 143 -31.04 -0.61 -0.93
N TRP A 144 -30.64 -1.54 -0.06
CA TRP A 144 -30.73 -2.97 -0.32
C TRP A 144 -32.19 -3.43 -0.50
N ILE A 145 -33.09 -2.98 0.37
CA ILE A 145 -34.52 -3.33 0.32
C ILE A 145 -35.15 -2.85 -1.00
N LYS A 146 -34.81 -1.64 -1.45
CA LYS A 146 -35.29 -1.09 -2.74
C LYS A 146 -34.79 -1.89 -3.94
N ALA A 147 -33.56 -2.41 -3.88
CA ALA A 147 -32.94 -3.17 -4.97
C ALA A 147 -33.32 -4.67 -4.98
N ASN A 148 -33.74 -5.23 -3.85
CA ASN A 148 -33.95 -6.67 -3.68
C ASN A 148 -35.40 -6.98 -3.21
N PRO A 149 -36.39 -6.91 -4.11
CA PRO A 149 -37.74 -7.36 -3.80
C PRO A 149 -37.75 -8.87 -3.50
N VAL A 150 -38.72 -9.32 -2.70
CA VAL A 150 -38.85 -10.74 -2.35
C VAL A 150 -39.17 -11.54 -3.63
N PRO A 151 -38.32 -12.49 -4.04
CA PRO A 151 -38.54 -13.29 -5.23
C PRO A 151 -39.66 -14.31 -5.01
N ASP A 152 -40.27 -14.77 -6.10
CA ASP A 152 -41.29 -15.81 -6.06
C ASP A 152 -40.74 -17.09 -5.41
N GLY A 153 -41.57 -17.72 -4.57
CA GLY A 153 -41.19 -18.93 -3.83
C GLY A 153 -40.56 -18.67 -2.46
N HIS A 154 -40.26 -17.41 -2.11
CA HIS A 154 -39.79 -17.05 -0.77
C HIS A 154 -40.82 -16.17 -0.05
N SER A 155 -41.03 -16.40 1.25
CA SER A 155 -41.86 -15.52 2.09
C SER A 155 -41.06 -14.37 2.72
N ARG A 156 -39.73 -14.46 2.70
CA ARG A 156 -38.80 -13.45 3.21
C ARG A 156 -37.49 -13.52 2.44
N TRP A 157 -36.87 -12.36 2.21
CA TRP A 157 -35.60 -12.25 1.50
C TRP A 157 -34.63 -11.38 2.29
N GLY A 158 -33.37 -11.81 2.36
CA GLY A 158 -32.34 -11.19 3.19
C GLY A 158 -31.00 -11.93 3.03
N THR A 159 -29.99 -11.49 3.78
CA THR A 159 -28.64 -12.06 3.72
C THR A 159 -28.60 -13.57 3.96
N PHE A 160 -29.35 -14.08 4.93
CA PHE A 160 -29.42 -15.52 5.20
C PHE A 160 -30.05 -16.32 4.05
N SER A 161 -31.11 -15.78 3.42
CA SER A 161 -31.73 -16.42 2.26
C SER A 161 -30.73 -16.46 1.09
N ASN A 162 -30.02 -15.35 0.84
CA ASN A 162 -29.01 -15.27 -0.21
C ASN A 162 -27.88 -16.28 0.00
N LEU A 163 -27.32 -16.34 1.22
CA LEU A 163 -26.25 -17.29 1.56
C LEU A 163 -26.72 -18.74 1.45
N TRP A 164 -27.95 -19.05 1.86
CA TRP A 164 -28.53 -20.38 1.74
C TRP A 164 -28.62 -20.83 0.27
N GLU A 165 -29.20 -19.99 -0.61
CA GLU A 165 -29.31 -20.29 -2.04
C GLU A 165 -27.93 -20.47 -2.69
N HIS A 166 -26.96 -19.63 -2.32
CA HIS A 166 -25.58 -19.77 -2.82
C HIS A 166 -24.96 -21.11 -2.41
N ASN A 167 -25.09 -21.50 -1.14
CA ASN A 167 -24.59 -22.78 -0.65
C ASN A 167 -25.29 -23.97 -1.32
N GLN A 168 -26.61 -23.90 -1.51
CA GLN A 168 -27.37 -24.94 -2.20
C GLN A 168 -26.94 -25.09 -3.66
N ALA A 169 -26.64 -23.99 -4.35
CA ALA A 169 -26.11 -24.03 -5.72
C ALA A 169 -24.75 -24.75 -5.79
N ILE A 170 -23.87 -24.51 -4.81
CA ILE A 170 -22.59 -25.22 -4.71
C ILE A 170 -22.80 -26.72 -4.46
N ILE A 171 -23.66 -27.08 -3.51
CA ILE A 171 -23.96 -28.49 -3.20
C ILE A 171 -24.49 -29.24 -4.43
N LYS A 172 -25.35 -28.61 -5.23
CA LYS A 172 -25.87 -29.18 -6.48
C LYS A 172 -24.78 -29.44 -7.54
N HIS A 173 -23.67 -28.70 -7.52
CA HIS A 173 -22.56 -28.94 -8.44
C HIS A 173 -21.64 -30.07 -7.94
N LEU A 174 -21.69 -30.40 -6.65
CA LEU A 174 -20.86 -31.47 -6.05
C LEU A 174 -21.50 -32.85 -6.13
N LEU A 175 -22.82 -32.92 -6.34
CA LEU A 175 -23.63 -34.15 -6.46
C LEU A 175 -23.86 -34.53 -7.92
#